data_AF-A0A3D0NR54-F1
#
_entry.id   AF-A0A3D0NR54-F1
#
_cell.length_a   1.000
_cell.length_b   1.000
_cell.length_c   1.000
_cell.angle_alpha   90.00
_cell.angle_beta   90.00
_cell.angle_gamma   90.00
#
_symmetry.space_group_name_H-M   'P 1'
#
loop_
_entity.id
_entity.type
_entity.pdbx_description
1 polymer ?
#
loop_
_entity_poly.entity_id
_entity_poly.type
_entity_poly.pdbx_seq_one_letter_code
_entity_poly.pdbx_strand_id
1 'polypeptide(L)'
;MDIWFSDMDNTLIYSHKHDIPLPKTTAEYYLDREQSFITDRTLSFCQKFCASTERMFVPLTTRTPAQYERILLREKLSYRYALVCNGALLLDNGISDAVWEQESLVMTADCAEPLAQALADLYTFAETEHVHDLRPYMVYAKTEATP
;
A
#
# COMPACT_ATOMS: atom_id res chain seq x y z
N MET A 1 22.68 -10.36 -0.01
CA MET A 1 21.40 -9.92 -0.60
C MET A 1 20.79 -8.96 0.39
N ASP A 2 20.80 -7.67 0.07
CA ASP A 2 20.24 -6.65 0.96
C ASP A 2 18.78 -6.44 0.61
N ILE A 3 17.88 -6.54 1.59
CA ILE A 3 16.45 -6.35 1.37
C ILE A 3 16.03 -5.07 2.09
N TRP A 4 15.48 -4.12 1.33
CA TRP A 4 14.91 -2.90 1.87
C TRP A 4 13.38 -2.97 1.83
N PHE A 5 12.80 -3.08 3.01
CA PHE A 5 11.37 -2.90 3.23
C PHE A 5 11.08 -1.43 3.47
N SER A 6 10.11 -0.88 2.75
CA SER A 6 9.69 0.51 2.95
C SER A 6 8.19 0.61 2.99
N ASP A 7 7.70 1.40 3.94
CA ASP A 7 6.38 1.98 3.84
C ASP A 7 6.27 2.88 2.58
N MET A 8 5.05 3.13 2.12
CA MET A 8 4.77 3.92 0.92
C MET A 8 4.20 5.30 1.24
N ASP A 9 2.98 5.37 1.77
CA ASP A 9 2.25 6.62 1.96
C ASP A 9 2.88 7.44 3.10
N ASN A 10 3.20 8.70 2.83
CA ASN A 10 3.96 9.60 3.71
C ASN A 10 5.42 9.19 3.98
N THR A 11 5.91 8.14 3.33
CA THR A 11 7.32 7.69 3.39
C THR A 11 8.04 7.91 2.05
N LEU A 12 7.49 7.36 0.97
CA LEU A 12 8.00 7.51 -0.39
C LEU A 12 7.10 8.38 -1.26
N ILE A 13 5.79 8.20 -1.13
CA ILE A 13 4.77 8.89 -1.92
C ILE A 13 3.87 9.73 -1.02
N TYR A 14 3.47 10.89 -1.51
CA TYR A 14 2.68 11.85 -0.77
C TYR A 14 1.49 12.27 -1.61
N SER A 15 0.30 12.33 -1.02
CA SER A 15 -0.91 12.75 -1.73
C SER A 15 -0.80 14.21 -2.20
N HIS A 16 -1.63 14.59 -3.16
CA HIS A 16 -1.76 15.98 -3.63
C HIS A 16 -2.07 17.01 -2.53
N LYS A 17 -2.51 16.58 -1.35
CA LYS A 17 -2.75 17.45 -0.19
C LYS A 17 -1.46 17.90 0.50
N HIS A 18 -0.35 17.20 0.26
CA HIS A 18 0.95 17.54 0.83
C HIS A 18 1.76 18.39 -0.15
N ASP A 19 2.30 19.48 0.36
CA ASP A 19 3.31 20.23 -0.37
C ASP A 19 4.67 19.57 -0.15
N ILE A 20 5.22 18.97 -1.21
CA ILE A 20 6.53 18.32 -1.20
C ILE A 20 7.51 19.08 -2.10
N PRO A 21 8.81 19.07 -1.79
CA PRO A 21 9.81 19.80 -2.58
C PRO A 21 9.77 19.44 -4.06
N LEU A 22 9.89 20.47 -4.91
CA LEU A 22 10.09 20.32 -6.34
C LEU A 22 11.58 20.06 -6.67
N PRO A 23 11.88 19.35 -7.77
CA PRO A 23 10.93 18.72 -8.68
C PRO A 23 10.33 17.41 -8.11
N LYS A 24 9.10 17.10 -8.54
CA LYS A 24 8.36 15.91 -8.14
C LYS A 24 7.75 15.22 -9.36
N THR A 25 7.64 13.91 -9.26
CA THR A 25 7.08 13.03 -10.29
C THR A 25 5.79 12.40 -9.79
N THR A 26 4.80 12.28 -10.67
CA THR A 26 3.53 11.59 -10.39
C THR A 26 3.80 10.11 -10.10
N ALA A 27 3.33 9.67 -8.94
CA ALA A 27 3.49 8.31 -8.45
C ALA A 27 2.23 7.47 -8.59
N GLU A 28 1.05 8.10 -8.71
CA GLU A 28 -0.25 7.43 -8.74
C GLU A 28 -1.27 8.26 -9.52
N TYR A 29 -2.10 7.59 -10.31
CA TYR A 29 -3.31 8.18 -10.87
C TYR A 29 -4.56 7.60 -10.22
N TYR A 30 -5.55 8.45 -9.94
CA TYR A 30 -6.88 8.04 -9.55
C TYR A 30 -7.92 8.80 -10.37
N LEU A 31 -8.75 8.07 -11.12
CA LEU A 31 -9.74 8.66 -12.05
C LEU A 31 -9.10 9.68 -13.01
N ASP A 32 -7.99 9.29 -13.65
CA ASP A 32 -7.18 10.10 -14.58
C ASP A 32 -6.62 11.41 -13.98
N ARG A 33 -6.58 11.53 -12.66
CA ARG A 33 -5.98 12.66 -11.94
C ARG A 33 -4.75 12.22 -11.18
N GLU A 34 -3.74 13.09 -11.15
CA GLU A 34 -2.54 12.90 -10.33
C GLU A 34 -2.95 12.88 -8.86
N GLN A 35 -2.79 11.73 -8.21
CA GLN A 35 -3.29 11.51 -6.86
C GLN A 35 -2.19 11.65 -5.82
N SER A 36 -1.00 11.13 -6.12
CA SER A 36 0.18 11.20 -5.26
C SER A 36 1.47 11.39 -6.06
N PHE A 37 2.49 11.89 -5.37
CA PHE A 37 3.76 12.34 -5.93
C PHE A 37 4.94 11.82 -5.10
N ILE A 38 6.08 11.64 -5.76
CA ILE A 38 7.38 11.35 -5.15
C ILE A 38 8.35 12.46 -5.54
N THR A 39 9.24 12.88 -4.63
CA THR A 39 10.30 13.83 -5.02
C THR A 39 11.28 13.14 -5.96
N ASP A 40 11.82 13.88 -6.93
CA ASP A 40 12.79 13.30 -7.87
C ASP A 40 14.07 12.83 -7.17
N ARG A 41 14.42 13.46 -6.04
CA ARG A 41 15.52 13.03 -5.17
C ARG A 41 15.27 11.63 -4.62
N THR A 42 14.09 11.38 -4.04
CA THR A 42 13.71 10.07 -3.49
C THR A 42 13.64 9.03 -4.61
N LEU A 43 13.00 9.38 -5.73
CA LEU A 43 12.90 8.49 -6.88
C LEU A 43 14.30 8.08 -7.41
N SER A 44 15.21 9.04 -7.55
CA SER A 44 16.59 8.80 -7.99
C SER A 44 17.36 7.89 -7.02
N PHE A 45 17.13 8.04 -5.72
CA PHE A 45 17.71 7.15 -4.71
C PHE A 45 17.20 5.71 -4.88
N CYS A 46 15.88 5.53 -4.98
CA CYS A 46 15.26 4.23 -5.18
C CYS A 46 15.76 3.56 -6.48
N GLN A 47 15.88 4.31 -7.57
CA GLN A 47 16.42 3.80 -8.84
C GLN A 47 17.86 3.28 -8.69
N LYS A 48 18.73 4.06 -8.03
CA LYS A 48 20.12 3.63 -7.76
C LYS A 48 20.18 2.40 -6.86
N PHE A 49 19.27 2.29 -5.90
CA PHE A 49 19.19 1.11 -5.03
C PHE A 49 18.76 -0.13 -5.82
N CYS A 50 17.68 -0.02 -6.61
CA CYS A 50 17.10 -1.13 -7.38
C CYS A 50 17.94 -1.55 -8.60
N ALA A 51 18.92 -0.74 -9.03
CA ALA A 51 19.80 -1.06 -10.15
C ALA A 51 20.79 -2.22 -9.85
N SER A 52 20.99 -2.60 -8.58
CA SER A 52 21.86 -3.71 -8.21
C SER A 52 21.08 -5.02 -8.08
N THR A 53 21.59 -6.09 -8.70
CA THR A 53 21.03 -7.45 -8.56
C THR A 53 21.25 -8.06 -7.18
N GLU A 54 22.11 -7.47 -6.34
CA GLU A 54 22.34 -7.90 -4.96
C GLU A 54 21.35 -7.29 -3.97
N ARG A 55 20.44 -6.43 -4.47
CA ARG A 55 19.49 -5.67 -3.66
C ARG A 55 18.06 -5.94 -4.09
N MET A 56 17.17 -5.96 -3.11
CA MET A 56 15.73 -6.12 -3.33
C MET A 56 14.99 -5.02 -2.59
N PHE A 57 14.13 -4.30 -3.30
CA PHE A 57 13.17 -3.37 -2.71
C PHE A 57 11.81 -4.06 -2.59
N VAL A 58 11.20 -3.97 -1.41
CA VAL A 58 9.88 -4.54 -1.12
C VAL A 58 9.02 -3.49 -0.43
N PRO A 59 8.10 -2.81 -1.14
CA PRO A 59 7.15 -1.94 -0.47
C PRO A 59 6.23 -2.77 0.44
N LEU A 60 5.91 -2.22 1.61
CA LEU A 60 4.94 -2.73 2.55
C LEU A 60 3.92 -1.62 2.80
N THR A 61 2.64 -1.86 2.54
CA THR A 61 1.62 -0.81 2.58
C THR A 61 0.31 -1.32 3.19
N THR A 62 -0.44 -0.39 3.77
CA THR A 62 -1.80 -0.62 4.22
C THR A 62 -2.80 -0.66 3.06
N ARG A 63 -2.39 -0.25 1.85
CA ARG A 63 -3.26 -0.21 0.67
C ARG A 63 -3.81 -1.59 0.30
N THR A 64 -5.03 -1.59 -0.22
CA THR A 64 -5.62 -2.77 -0.88
C THR A 64 -4.88 -3.08 -2.20
N PRO A 65 -5.01 -4.30 -2.77
CA PRO A 65 -4.46 -4.60 -4.09
C PRO A 65 -4.91 -3.58 -5.16
N ALA A 66 -6.20 -3.28 -5.22
CA ALA A 66 -6.77 -2.33 -6.18
C ALA A 66 -6.32 -0.87 -5.99
N GLN A 67 -5.95 -0.46 -4.76
CA GLN A 67 -5.33 0.84 -4.51
C GLN A 67 -3.85 0.85 -4.87
N TYR A 68 -3.17 -0.26 -4.62
CA TYR A 68 -1.75 -0.42 -4.89
C TYR A 68 -1.44 -0.51 -6.39
N GLU A 69 -2.31 -1.15 -7.17
CA GLU A 69 -2.20 -1.23 -8.64
C GLU A 69 -2.17 0.13 -9.34
N ARG A 70 -2.70 1.19 -8.70
CA ARG A 70 -2.68 2.55 -9.22
C ARG A 70 -1.29 3.19 -9.17
N ILE A 71 -0.37 2.61 -8.39
CA ILE A 71 0.96 3.17 -8.14
C ILE A 71 1.92 2.77 -9.27
N LEU A 72 2.51 3.79 -9.89
CA LEU A 72 3.41 3.68 -11.03
C LEU A 72 4.84 3.28 -10.65
N LEU A 73 5.16 3.22 -9.35
CA LEU A 73 6.52 2.98 -8.89
C LEU A 73 7.05 1.60 -9.27
N ARG A 74 6.19 0.59 -9.42
CA ARG A 74 6.62 -0.75 -9.84
C ARG A 74 7.27 -0.70 -11.23
N GLU A 75 6.64 -0.01 -12.18
CA GLU A 75 7.17 0.18 -13.52
C GLU A 75 8.46 1.03 -13.50
N LYS A 76 8.49 2.10 -12.70
CA LYS A 76 9.64 3.02 -12.62
C LYS A 76 10.88 2.42 -11.93
N LEU A 77 10.69 1.46 -11.03
CA LEU A 77 11.75 0.87 -10.19
C LEU A 77 12.01 -0.61 -10.48
N SER A 78 11.14 -1.27 -11.26
CA SER A 78 11.25 -2.67 -11.67
C SER A 78 11.42 -3.66 -10.51
N TYR A 79 10.75 -3.42 -9.38
CA TYR A 79 10.77 -4.36 -8.25
C TYR A 79 9.69 -5.45 -8.40
N ARG A 80 10.01 -6.64 -7.89
CA ARG A 80 9.21 -7.87 -8.04
C ARG A 80 8.11 -8.00 -7.00
N TYR A 81 8.46 -7.85 -5.74
CA TYR A 81 7.60 -8.17 -4.62
C TYR A 81 6.95 -6.93 -4.02
N ALA A 82 5.75 -7.08 -3.46
CA ALA A 82 5.10 -6.06 -2.65
C ALA A 82 4.22 -6.70 -1.58
N LEU A 83 4.19 -6.13 -0.39
CA LEU A 83 3.32 -6.53 0.71
C LEU A 83 2.17 -5.52 0.83
N VAL A 84 0.94 -5.98 0.60
CA VAL A 84 -0.27 -5.15 0.64
C VAL A 84 -1.21 -5.64 1.75
N CYS A 85 -2.26 -4.88 2.05
CA CYS A 85 -3.16 -5.16 3.18
C CYS A 85 -2.41 -5.36 4.50
N ASN A 86 -1.48 -4.46 4.85
CA ASN A 86 -0.61 -4.58 6.03
C ASN A 86 0.27 -5.84 6.04
N GLY A 87 0.57 -6.39 4.86
CA GLY A 87 1.40 -7.59 4.71
C GLY A 87 0.64 -8.91 4.69
N ALA A 88 -0.69 -8.89 4.75
CA ALA A 88 -1.50 -10.10 4.62
C ALA A 88 -1.39 -10.75 3.23
N LEU A 89 -1.06 -9.96 2.20
CA LEU A 89 -0.90 -10.43 0.82
C LEU A 89 0.48 -10.05 0.29
N LEU A 90 1.22 -11.06 -0.17
CA LEU A 90 2.42 -10.88 -0.98
C LEU A 90 2.03 -10.90 -2.45
N LEU A 91 2.42 -9.87 -3.18
CA LEU A 91 2.30 -9.80 -4.63
C LEU A 91 3.66 -10.12 -5.27
N ASP A 92 3.74 -11.19 -6.08
CA ASP A 92 4.86 -11.49 -6.98
C ASP A 92 4.52 -10.99 -8.38
N ASN A 93 5.21 -9.93 -8.83
CA ASN A 93 4.94 -9.25 -10.11
C ASN A 93 3.45 -8.85 -10.29
N GLY A 94 2.78 -8.53 -9.18
CA GLY A 94 1.40 -8.09 -9.16
C GLY A 94 0.39 -9.21 -8.93
N ILE A 95 0.83 -10.47 -8.86
CA ILE A 95 -0.02 -11.63 -8.64
C ILE A 95 0.09 -12.06 -7.17
N SER A 96 -1.05 -12.30 -6.51
CA SER A 96 -1.06 -12.78 -5.12
C SER A 96 -0.38 -14.15 -4.98
N ASP A 97 0.50 -14.30 -4.00
CA ASP A 97 1.08 -15.58 -3.62
C ASP A 97 0.15 -16.34 -2.67
N ALA A 98 -0.37 -17.48 -3.14
CA ALA A 98 -1.34 -18.28 -2.41
C ALA A 98 -0.78 -18.93 -1.13
N VAL A 99 0.52 -19.23 -1.09
CA VAL A 99 1.14 -19.83 0.09
C VAL A 99 1.24 -18.79 1.20
N TRP A 100 1.73 -17.59 0.84
CA TRP A 100 1.80 -16.45 1.76
C TRP A 100 0.43 -16.08 2.33
N GLU A 101 -0.57 -16.01 1.45
CA GLU A 101 -1.94 -15.72 1.85
C GLU A 101 -2.44 -16.76 2.85
N GLN A 102 -2.28 -18.05 2.54
CA GLN A 102 -2.71 -19.12 3.45
C GLN A 102 -2.00 -19.07 4.81
N GLU A 103 -0.68 -18.79 4.83
CA GLU A 103 0.06 -18.61 6.07
C GLU A 103 -0.46 -17.42 6.88
N SER A 104 -0.73 -16.29 6.22
CA SER A 104 -1.31 -15.09 6.84
C SER A 104 -2.68 -15.36 7.46
N LEU A 105 -3.53 -16.14 6.78
CA LEU A 105 -4.84 -16.55 7.29
C LEU A 105 -4.74 -17.46 8.51
N VAL A 106 -3.78 -18.39 8.52
CA VAL A 106 -3.55 -19.27 9.66
C VAL A 106 -3.03 -18.48 10.86
N MET A 107 -2.09 -17.56 10.62
CA MET A 107 -1.50 -16.72 11.66
C MET A 107 -2.51 -15.77 12.32
N THR A 108 -3.54 -15.35 11.59
CA THR A 108 -4.53 -14.38 12.06
C THR A 108 -5.92 -14.97 12.31
N ALA A 109 -6.03 -16.31 12.35
CA ALA A 109 -7.31 -17.00 12.49
C ALA A 109 -8.09 -16.60 13.76
N ASP A 110 -7.38 -16.34 14.86
CA ASP A 110 -7.94 -15.88 16.14
C ASP A 110 -8.42 -14.42 16.11
N CYS A 111 -8.07 -13.66 15.07
CA CYS A 111 -8.49 -12.27 14.89
C CYS A 111 -9.83 -12.12 14.17
N ALA A 112 -10.45 -13.21 13.71
CA ALA A 112 -11.70 -13.15 12.94
C ALA A 112 -12.85 -12.45 13.69
N GLU A 113 -13.04 -12.79 14.97
CA GLU A 113 -14.08 -12.18 15.81
C GLU A 113 -13.74 -10.71 16.17
N PRO A 114 -12.52 -10.38 16.65
CA PRO A 114 -12.11 -8.97 16.81
C PRO A 114 -12.29 -8.12 15.55
N LEU A 115 -11.99 -8.67 14.37
CA LEU A 115 -12.11 -7.96 13.09
C LEU A 115 -13.59 -7.74 12.70
N ALA A 116 -14.46 -8.70 12.98
CA ALA A 116 -15.91 -8.54 12.81
C ALA A 116 -16.47 -7.48 13.77
N GLN A 117 -16.00 -7.44 15.01
CA GLN A 117 -16.38 -6.39 15.96
C GLN A 117 -15.90 -5.02 15.51
N ALA A 118 -14.64 -4.90 15.06
CA ALA A 118 -14.12 -3.65 14.52
C ALA A 118 -14.93 -3.15 13.32
N LEU A 119 -15.37 -4.05 12.43
CA LEU A 119 -16.26 -3.70 11.33
C LEU A 119 -17.63 -3.20 11.81
N ALA A 120 -18.22 -3.86 12.81
CA ALA A 120 -19.48 -3.42 13.41
C ALA A 120 -19.32 -2.02 14.03
N ASP A 121 -18.22 -1.77 14.73
CA ASP A 121 -17.89 -0.49 15.34
C ASP A 121 -17.74 0.61 14.26
N LEU A 122 -17.09 0.32 13.13
CA LEU A 122 -16.97 1.27 12.01
C LEU A 122 -18.34 1.72 11.49
N TYR A 123 -19.31 0.81 11.40
CA TYR A 123 -20.68 1.16 11.00
C TYR A 123 -21.44 2.02 12.03
N THR A 124 -20.93 2.17 13.27
CA THR A 124 -21.56 3.05 14.26
C THR A 124 -21.25 4.53 14.05
N PHE A 125 -20.17 4.86 13.34
CA PHE A 125 -19.73 6.25 13.16
C PHE A 125 -19.33 6.64 11.73
N ALA A 126 -19.31 5.70 10.78
CA ALA A 126 -19.09 5.98 9.37
C ALA A 126 -20.29 5.56 8.51
N GLU A 127 -20.58 6.34 7.47
CA GLU A 127 -21.58 5.98 6.47
C GLU A 127 -21.15 4.71 5.71
N THR A 128 -22.11 3.87 5.35
CA THR A 128 -21.84 2.55 4.73
C THR A 128 -20.96 2.64 3.49
N GLU A 129 -21.12 3.68 2.66
CA GLU A 129 -20.32 3.88 1.46
C GLU A 129 -18.85 4.23 1.72
N HIS A 130 -18.51 4.59 2.96
CA HIS A 130 -17.17 4.92 3.39
C HIS A 130 -16.48 3.77 4.14
N VAL A 131 -17.22 2.72 4.49
CA VAL A 131 -16.69 1.52 5.13
C VAL A 131 -16.22 0.55 4.06
N HIS A 132 -14.97 0.11 4.19
CA HIS A 132 -14.33 -0.84 3.29
C HIS A 132 -14.06 -2.14 4.05
N ASP A 133 -14.78 -3.19 3.65
CA ASP A 133 -14.61 -4.54 4.17
C ASP A 133 -13.73 -5.35 3.22
N LEU A 134 -12.49 -5.63 3.65
CA LEU A 134 -11.56 -6.53 2.97
C LEU A 134 -11.23 -7.72 3.87
N ARG A 135 -12.18 -8.18 4.68
CA ARG A 135 -12.00 -9.43 5.43
C ARG A 135 -11.66 -10.58 4.48
N PRO A 136 -10.80 -11.50 4.90
CA PRO A 136 -10.26 -11.63 6.26
C PRO A 136 -9.05 -10.74 6.60
N TYR A 137 -8.58 -9.89 5.68
CA TYR A 137 -7.29 -9.20 5.84
C TYR A 137 -7.38 -7.92 6.67
N MET A 138 -8.35 -7.05 6.37
CA MET A 138 -8.50 -5.77 7.08
C MET A 138 -9.87 -5.14 6.83
N VAL A 139 -10.22 -4.17 7.69
CA VAL A 139 -11.36 -3.28 7.50
C VAL A 139 -10.92 -1.85 7.80
N TYR A 140 -11.46 -0.87 7.10
CA TYR A 140 -11.20 0.54 7.40
C TYR A 140 -12.37 1.41 6.94
N ALA A 141 -12.50 2.60 7.51
CA ALA A 141 -13.44 3.60 7.03
C ALA A 141 -12.71 4.88 6.62
N LYS A 142 -13.19 5.53 5.57
CA LYS A 142 -12.72 6.87 5.18
C LYS A 142 -13.74 7.90 5.60
N THR A 143 -13.52 8.53 6.74
CA THR A 143 -14.29 9.73 7.11
C THR A 143 -13.65 10.95 6.45
N GLU A 144 -14.44 11.95 6.08
CA GLU A 144 -13.83 13.25 5.83
C GLU A 144 -13.11 13.68 7.12
N ALA A 145 -11.88 14.15 7.00
CA ALA A 145 -11.27 14.86 8.12
C ALA A 145 -12.15 16.09 8.32
N THR A 146 -12.85 16.17 9.45
CA THR A 146 -13.49 17.41 9.87
C THR A 146 -12.42 18.51 9.77
N PRO A 147 -12.67 19.60 9.02
CA PRO A 147 -11.68 20.65 8.83
C PRO A 147 -11.21 21.28 10.14
#